data_AF-A0A345WLZ9-F1
#
_entry.id   AF-A0A345WLZ9-F1
#
_cell.length_a   1.000
_cell.length_b   1.000
_cell.length_c   1.000
_cell.angle_alpha   90.00
_cell.angle_beta   90.00
_cell.angle_gamma   90.00
#
_symmetry.space_group_name_H-M   'P 1'
#
loop_
_entity.id
_entity.type
_entity.pdbx_description
1 polymer ?
#
loop_
_entity_poly.entity_id
_entity_poly.type
_entity_poly.pdbx_seq_one_letter_code
_entity_poly.pdbx_strand_id
1 'polypeptide(L)'
;MAGLFVTIALLAVAGSALTQELPKDPIVLPDADSSDDIVVRALRIPREKLPVQVEWARSTQFDSTIIQENSAMFARCAIKGSDRATLRNAVEGAPNYASTRYAIGWLMARQRGCYRPSPPAPVSDDPTANGTITDRGVLIEQVLADFAPDATLDTAQTYDPVISRRMMDTEQHRNRYRLANDYDAFRVSACLVQRQPRIATRFVHAPSGSDLSKGLAQALLIGGRDCLGQVKRITIDPTFLRFYVTEAFYRWVVAARGVDTLIPSG
;
A
#
# COMPACT_ATOMS: atom_id res chain seq x y z
N MET A 1 20.27 -1.95 31.57
CA MET A 1 19.92 -1.90 30.13
C MET A 1 18.52 -2.47 29.99
N ALA A 2 17.51 -1.60 29.94
CA ALA A 2 16.12 -2.01 29.76
C ALA A 2 15.82 -2.10 28.26
N GLY A 3 15.51 -3.31 27.77
CA GLY A 3 15.12 -3.54 26.39
C GLY A 3 13.70 -3.03 26.13
N LEU A 4 13.57 -2.06 25.25
CA LEU A 4 12.29 -1.54 24.77
C LEU A 4 11.74 -2.54 23.73
N PHE A 5 10.75 -3.34 24.11
CA PHE A 5 9.99 -4.16 23.16
C PHE A 5 8.98 -3.25 22.46
N VAL A 6 9.20 -2.97 21.17
CA VAL A 6 8.18 -2.36 20.31
C VAL A 6 7.30 -3.49 19.79
N THR A 7 6.15 -3.68 20.42
CA THR A 7 5.10 -4.58 19.94
C THR A 7 4.24 -3.82 18.94
N ILE A 8 4.40 -4.10 17.64
CA ILE A 8 3.42 -3.67 16.63
C ILE A 8 2.23 -4.63 16.76
N ALA A 9 1.21 -4.21 17.49
CA ALA A 9 -0.03 -4.95 17.64
C ALA A 9 -0.92 -4.70 16.40
N LEU A 10 -0.91 -5.65 15.46
CA LEU A 10 -2.01 -5.82 14.51
C LEU A 10 -3.18 -6.48 15.25
N LEU A 11 -4.34 -5.85 15.15
CA LEU A 11 -5.59 -6.25 15.81
C LEU A 11 -5.93 -7.73 15.53
N ALA A 12 -6.03 -8.52 16.60
CA ALA A 12 -6.73 -9.79 16.59
C ALA A 12 -8.23 -9.50 16.70
N VAL A 13 -8.99 -9.81 15.65
CA VAL A 13 -10.46 -9.84 15.71
C VAL A 13 -10.86 -11.17 16.32
N ALA A 14 -11.61 -11.14 17.43
CA ALA A 14 -12.25 -12.32 18.01
C ALA A 14 -13.44 -12.72 17.11
N GLY A 15 -13.16 -13.55 16.09
CA GLY A 15 -14.19 -14.19 15.29
C GLY A 15 -14.64 -15.50 15.93
N SER A 16 -15.93 -15.65 16.18
CA SER A 16 -16.55 -16.92 16.55
C SER A 16 -16.24 -17.98 15.49
N ALA A 17 -15.60 -19.07 15.92
CA ALA A 17 -15.18 -20.15 15.04
C ALA A 17 -16.38 -20.93 14.49
N LEU A 18 -16.65 -20.77 13.19
CA LEU A 18 -17.27 -21.82 12.39
C LEU A 18 -16.19 -22.84 12.06
N THR A 19 -16.33 -24.06 12.59
CA THR A 19 -15.44 -25.18 12.31
C THR A 19 -15.64 -25.65 10.87
N GLN A 20 -15.02 -24.98 9.91
CA GLN A 20 -14.84 -25.53 8.58
C GLN A 20 -13.71 -26.56 8.64
N GLU A 21 -14.04 -27.83 8.37
CA GLU A 21 -13.04 -28.87 8.15
C GLU A 21 -12.13 -28.45 6.99
N LEU A 22 -10.88 -28.14 7.32
CA LEU A 22 -9.83 -27.87 6.35
C LEU A 22 -9.65 -29.08 5.43
N PRO A 23 -9.51 -28.88 4.10
CA PRO A 23 -9.19 -29.95 3.18
C PRO A 23 -7.94 -30.70 3.65
N LYS A 24 -8.03 -32.02 3.72
CA LYS A 24 -6.97 -32.93 4.20
C LYS A 24 -5.81 -33.09 3.21
N ASP A 25 -5.92 -32.50 2.03
CA ASP A 25 -4.87 -32.54 1.03
C ASP A 25 -3.82 -31.46 1.34
N PRO A 26 -2.51 -31.81 1.34
CA PRO A 26 -1.47 -30.81 1.55
C PRO A 26 -1.57 -29.77 0.43
N ILE A 27 -1.90 -28.54 0.81
CA ILE A 27 -1.84 -27.38 -0.09
C ILE A 27 -0.37 -27.27 -0.54
N VAL A 28 -0.09 -27.77 -1.75
CA VAL A 28 1.20 -27.61 -2.40
C VAL A 28 1.33 -26.12 -2.73
N LEU A 29 2.20 -25.44 -1.97
CA LEU A 29 2.54 -24.06 -2.27
C LEU A 29 3.15 -24.02 -3.67
N PRO A 30 2.78 -23.04 -4.52
CA PRO A 30 3.57 -22.81 -5.72
C PRO A 30 5.01 -22.58 -5.29
N ASP A 31 5.88 -23.47 -5.74
CA ASP A 31 7.30 -23.39 -5.48
C ASP A 31 7.83 -22.15 -6.19
N ALA A 32 8.65 -21.36 -5.50
CA ALA A 32 9.36 -20.23 -6.11
C ALA A 32 10.28 -20.68 -7.26
N ASP A 33 10.53 -22.00 -7.37
CA ASP A 33 11.22 -22.63 -8.48
C ASP A 33 10.38 -22.78 -9.77
N SER A 34 9.05 -22.59 -9.72
CA SER A 34 8.15 -22.81 -10.86
C SER A 34 7.86 -21.57 -11.73
N SER A 35 8.45 -20.41 -11.41
CA SER A 35 8.22 -19.14 -12.13
C SER A 35 9.46 -18.73 -12.96
N ASP A 36 9.26 -18.57 -14.28
CA ASP A 36 10.32 -18.27 -15.27
C ASP A 36 10.81 -16.80 -15.28
N ASP A 37 10.40 -15.97 -14.33
CA ASP A 37 10.88 -14.58 -14.25
C ASP A 37 12.33 -14.51 -13.76
N ILE A 38 13.22 -14.02 -14.63
CA ILE A 38 14.70 -13.89 -14.46
C ILE A 38 15.09 -13.08 -13.20
N VAL A 39 14.16 -12.34 -12.61
CA VAL A 39 14.35 -11.54 -11.39
C VAL A 39 14.40 -12.42 -10.13
N VAL A 40 13.81 -13.63 -10.17
CA VAL A 40 13.65 -14.50 -9.00
C VAL A 40 14.90 -15.35 -8.73
N ARG A 41 15.82 -15.56 -9.68
CA ARG A 41 17.04 -16.37 -9.43
C ARG A 41 18.11 -15.65 -8.62
N ALA A 42 18.28 -14.34 -8.78
CA ALA A 42 19.36 -13.59 -8.13
C ALA A 42 19.08 -13.18 -6.67
N LEU A 43 17.85 -13.33 -6.18
CA LEU A 43 17.44 -12.97 -4.81
C LEU A 43 17.04 -14.19 -3.96
N ARG A 44 17.43 -15.41 -4.37
CA ARG A 44 17.16 -16.67 -3.65
C ARG A 44 18.05 -16.80 -2.42
N ILE A 45 17.82 -15.98 -1.41
CA ILE A 45 18.33 -16.26 -0.07
C ILE A 45 17.29 -17.18 0.59
N PRO A 46 17.66 -18.42 0.99
CA PRO A 46 16.76 -19.31 1.70
C PRO A 46 16.14 -18.60 2.91
N ARG A 47 14.86 -18.83 3.19
CA ARG A 47 14.09 -18.07 4.21
C ARG A 47 14.76 -18.11 5.58
N GLU A 48 15.34 -19.25 5.93
CA GLU A 48 16.07 -19.50 7.17
C GLU A 48 17.40 -18.72 7.26
N LYS A 49 17.93 -18.23 6.14
CA LYS A 49 19.15 -17.41 6.07
C LYS A 49 18.84 -15.91 5.96
N LEU A 50 17.57 -15.52 5.92
CA LEU A 50 17.19 -14.12 5.89
C LEU A 50 17.44 -13.49 7.27
N PRO A 51 18.06 -12.30 7.33
CA PRO A 51 18.27 -11.60 8.59
C PRO A 51 16.96 -11.18 9.28
N VAL A 52 15.88 -11.04 8.50
CA VAL A 52 14.52 -10.79 8.98
C VAL A 52 13.60 -11.84 8.36
N GLN A 53 12.89 -12.57 9.21
CA GLN A 53 11.86 -13.51 8.75
C GLN A 53 10.59 -12.75 8.38
N VAL A 54 10.25 -12.74 7.08
CA VAL A 54 9.00 -12.15 6.57
C VAL A 54 7.95 -13.24 6.44
N GLU A 55 6.87 -13.11 7.21
CA GLU A 55 5.71 -13.98 7.16
C GLU A 55 4.53 -13.22 6.54
N TRP A 56 3.91 -13.81 5.53
CA TRP A 56 2.69 -13.25 4.93
C TRP A 56 1.48 -13.59 5.81
N ALA A 57 0.70 -12.58 6.18
CA ALA A 57 -0.53 -12.72 6.97
C ALA A 57 -1.65 -13.37 6.12
N ARG A 58 -1.58 -14.70 5.93
CA ARG A 58 -2.51 -15.42 5.04
C ARG A 58 -3.96 -15.34 5.48
N SER A 59 -4.21 -15.22 6.77
CA SER A 59 -5.57 -15.12 7.33
C SER A 59 -6.30 -13.87 6.85
N THR A 60 -5.60 -12.77 6.60
CA THR A 60 -6.18 -11.52 6.09
C THR A 60 -6.01 -11.35 4.58
N GLN A 61 -5.07 -12.10 3.98
CA GLN A 61 -4.72 -11.96 2.56
C GLN A 61 -5.90 -12.24 1.62
N PHE A 62 -6.74 -13.24 1.91
CA PHE A 62 -7.87 -13.57 1.05
C PHE A 62 -8.89 -12.41 1.01
N ASP A 63 -9.28 -11.93 2.18
CA ASP A 63 -10.20 -10.80 2.32
C ASP A 63 -9.61 -9.54 1.70
N SER A 64 -8.33 -9.25 1.95
CA SER A 64 -7.67 -8.06 1.39
C SER A 64 -7.55 -8.11 -0.13
N THR A 65 -7.35 -9.30 -0.72
CA THR A 65 -7.32 -9.48 -2.19
C THR A 65 -8.69 -9.21 -2.80
N ILE A 66 -9.77 -9.77 -2.23
CA ILE A 66 -11.13 -9.53 -2.72
C ILE A 66 -11.49 -8.04 -2.64
N ILE A 67 -11.17 -7.41 -1.51
CA ILE A 67 -11.39 -5.97 -1.33
C ILE A 67 -10.58 -5.20 -2.38
N GLN A 68 -9.32 -5.56 -2.62
CA GLN A 68 -8.48 -4.90 -3.61
C GLN A 68 -9.06 -4.99 -5.03
N GLU A 69 -9.53 -6.17 -5.47
CA GLU A 69 -10.13 -6.35 -6.79
C GLU A 69 -11.39 -5.49 -6.97
N ASN A 70 -12.26 -5.47 -5.96
CA ASN A 70 -13.47 -4.65 -5.95
C ASN A 70 -13.13 -3.16 -5.97
N SER A 71 -12.19 -2.72 -5.12
CA SER A 71 -11.79 -1.32 -5.03
C SER A 71 -11.04 -0.88 -6.31
N ALA A 72 -10.31 -1.78 -7.00
CA ALA A 72 -9.65 -1.45 -8.27
C ALA A 72 -10.65 -1.15 -9.40
N MET A 73 -11.77 -1.87 -9.46
CA MET A 73 -12.85 -1.54 -10.41
C MET A 73 -13.46 -0.17 -10.10
N PHE A 74 -13.70 0.11 -8.82
CA PHE A 74 -14.16 1.42 -8.37
C PHE A 74 -13.18 2.53 -8.75
N ALA A 75 -11.87 2.35 -8.50
CA ALA A 75 -10.86 3.37 -8.79
C ALA A 75 -10.85 3.74 -10.28
N ARG A 76 -10.92 2.75 -11.19
CA ARG A 76 -11.03 3.01 -12.63
C ARG A 76 -12.26 3.85 -13.01
N CYS A 77 -13.41 3.59 -12.39
CA CYS A 77 -14.61 4.41 -12.64
C CYS A 77 -14.49 5.80 -12.01
N ALA A 78 -13.94 5.91 -10.80
CA ALA A 78 -13.73 7.17 -10.12
C ALA A 78 -12.80 8.11 -10.91
N ILE A 79 -11.71 7.60 -11.49
CA ILE A 79 -10.79 8.45 -12.27
C ILE A 79 -11.42 8.96 -13.57
N LYS A 80 -12.27 8.15 -14.21
CA LYS A 80 -12.93 8.51 -15.48
C LYS A 80 -14.17 9.38 -15.29
N GLY A 81 -14.94 9.14 -14.23
CA GLY A 81 -16.29 9.70 -14.06
C GLY A 81 -16.41 10.85 -13.06
N SER A 82 -15.32 11.25 -12.41
CA SER A 82 -15.34 12.30 -11.38
C SER A 82 -14.52 13.52 -11.78
N ASP A 83 -14.86 14.68 -11.22
CA ASP A 83 -14.10 15.90 -11.44
C ASP A 83 -12.71 15.82 -10.78
N ARG A 84 -11.75 16.57 -11.33
CA ARG A 84 -10.35 16.54 -10.89
C ARG A 84 -10.17 17.09 -9.48
N ALA A 85 -10.98 18.06 -9.06
CA ALA A 85 -10.88 18.63 -7.72
C ALA A 85 -11.27 17.62 -6.64
N THR A 86 -12.37 16.88 -6.83
CA THR A 86 -12.77 15.78 -5.94
C THR A 86 -11.69 14.68 -5.89
N LEU A 87 -11.16 14.27 -7.05
CA LEU A 87 -10.12 13.24 -7.10
C LEU A 87 -8.84 13.68 -6.36
N ARG A 88 -8.42 14.93 -6.55
CA ARG A 88 -7.31 15.53 -5.79
C ARG A 88 -7.59 15.52 -4.31
N ASN A 89 -8.78 15.92 -3.86
CA ASN A 89 -9.10 15.89 -2.43
C ASN A 89 -9.07 14.47 -1.84
N ALA A 90 -9.50 13.45 -2.58
CA ALA A 90 -9.46 12.06 -2.12
C ALA A 90 -8.03 11.50 -2.02
N VAL A 91 -7.16 11.87 -2.96
CA VAL A 91 -5.79 11.33 -3.10
C VAL A 91 -4.78 12.16 -2.30
N GLU A 92 -4.85 13.48 -2.45
CA GLU A 92 -3.99 14.50 -1.85
C GLU A 92 -4.44 14.98 -0.49
N GLY A 93 -5.68 14.74 -0.10
CA GLY A 93 -6.12 15.06 1.23
C GLY A 93 -5.28 14.35 2.30
N ALA A 94 -5.18 14.95 3.47
CA ALA A 94 -4.53 14.31 4.61
C ALA A 94 -5.31 13.03 5.01
N PRO A 95 -4.63 11.92 5.33
CA PRO A 95 -5.29 10.67 5.73
C PRO A 95 -6.25 10.91 6.90
N ASN A 96 -7.42 10.26 6.91
CA ASN A 96 -8.46 10.38 7.94
C ASN A 96 -9.01 11.79 8.21
N TYR A 97 -8.56 12.83 7.50
CA TYR A 97 -9.15 14.16 7.60
C TYR A 97 -10.57 14.17 7.01
N ALA A 98 -11.46 14.97 7.60
CA ALA A 98 -12.89 14.93 7.29
C ALA A 98 -13.19 15.19 5.80
N SER A 99 -12.52 16.18 5.18
CA SER A 99 -12.72 16.47 3.75
C SER A 99 -12.19 15.38 2.84
N THR A 100 -11.07 14.73 3.19
CA THR A 100 -10.52 13.59 2.46
C THR A 100 -11.47 12.40 2.50
N ARG A 101 -11.98 12.07 3.69
CA ARG A 101 -12.95 10.98 3.88
C ARG A 101 -14.24 11.25 3.12
N TYR A 102 -14.76 12.47 3.22
CA TYR A 102 -15.92 12.90 2.46
C TYR A 102 -15.70 12.76 0.96
N ALA A 103 -14.54 13.19 0.43
CA ALA A 103 -14.22 13.07 -0.99
C ALA A 103 -14.19 11.60 -1.46
N ILE A 104 -13.56 10.71 -0.69
CA ILE A 104 -13.56 9.26 -1.02
C ILE A 104 -14.98 8.71 -0.99
N GLY A 105 -15.74 8.98 0.08
CA GLY A 105 -17.10 8.50 0.20
C GLY A 105 -18.04 9.06 -0.87
N TRP A 106 -17.82 10.29 -1.31
CA TRP A 106 -18.54 10.90 -2.42
C TRP A 106 -18.22 10.22 -3.75
N LEU A 107 -16.94 9.91 -4.01
CA LEU A 107 -16.55 9.10 -5.17
C LEU A 107 -17.27 7.74 -5.14
N MET A 108 -17.31 7.07 -4.00
CA MET A 108 -17.99 5.78 -3.85
C MET A 108 -19.50 5.89 -4.07
N ALA A 109 -20.15 6.91 -3.51
CA ALA A 109 -21.58 7.14 -3.68
C ALA A 109 -21.96 7.44 -5.14
N ARG A 110 -21.12 8.20 -5.85
CA ARG A 110 -21.34 8.54 -7.26
C ARG A 110 -21.04 7.37 -8.21
N GLN A 111 -20.10 6.50 -7.84
CA GLN A 111 -19.66 5.35 -8.62
C GLN A 111 -20.20 4.02 -8.10
N ARG A 112 -21.39 4.01 -7.48
CA ARG A 112 -22.02 2.80 -6.91
C ARG A 112 -22.09 1.63 -7.88
N GLY A 113 -22.30 1.88 -9.17
CA GLY A 113 -22.34 0.82 -10.19
C GLY A 113 -21.01 0.07 -10.37
N CYS A 114 -19.89 0.71 -10.01
CA CYS A 114 -18.55 0.14 -10.10
C CYS A 114 -17.96 -0.29 -8.76
N TYR A 115 -18.59 0.08 -7.65
CA TYR A 115 -18.17 -0.35 -6.32
C TYR A 115 -19.04 -1.52 -5.87
N ARG A 116 -18.46 -2.73 -5.85
CA ARG A 116 -19.10 -3.92 -5.28
C ARG A 116 -18.60 -4.06 -3.83
N PRO A 117 -19.36 -3.63 -2.82
CA PRO A 117 -18.93 -3.85 -1.44
C PRO A 117 -18.77 -5.36 -1.19
N SER A 118 -17.67 -5.76 -0.55
CA SER A 118 -17.66 -7.06 0.12
C SER A 118 -18.76 -7.04 1.17
N PRO A 119 -19.61 -8.08 1.25
CA PRO A 119 -20.59 -8.20 2.33
C PRO A 119 -19.93 -8.01 3.70
N PRO A 120 -20.62 -7.42 4.70
CA PRO A 120 -22.07 -7.24 4.76
C PRO A 120 -22.60 -5.80 4.64
N ALA A 121 -21.76 -4.78 4.41
CA ALA A 121 -22.22 -3.39 4.49
C ALA A 121 -22.46 -2.76 3.10
N PRO A 122 -23.69 -2.31 2.77
CA PRO A 122 -23.91 -1.45 1.61
C PRO A 122 -23.17 -0.13 1.77
N VAL A 123 -22.78 0.49 0.65
CA VAL A 123 -22.24 1.86 0.65
C VAL A 123 -23.29 2.78 1.28
N SER A 124 -22.92 3.48 2.36
CA SER A 124 -23.80 4.41 3.03
C SER A 124 -24.21 5.55 2.08
N ASP A 125 -25.44 6.06 2.23
CA ASP A 125 -25.83 7.33 1.61
C ASP A 125 -25.07 8.52 2.23
N ASP A 126 -24.55 8.36 3.45
CA ASP A 126 -23.66 9.31 4.09
C ASP A 126 -22.20 9.09 3.62
N PRO A 127 -21.62 10.01 2.81
CA PRO A 127 -20.25 9.89 2.34
C PRO A 127 -19.21 9.95 3.46
N THR A 128 -19.54 10.47 4.64
CA THR A 128 -18.61 10.49 5.78
C THR A 128 -18.43 9.12 6.44
N ALA A 129 -19.42 8.23 6.26
CA ALA A 129 -19.41 6.85 6.73
C ALA A 129 -18.70 5.88 5.76
N ASN A 130 -18.32 6.35 4.56
CA ASN A 130 -17.68 5.56 3.53
C ASN A 130 -16.16 5.80 3.47
N GLY A 131 -15.47 4.92 2.76
CA GLY A 131 -14.06 5.05 2.45
C GLY A 131 -13.14 4.42 3.48
N THR A 132 -12.29 3.51 3.00
CA THR A 132 -11.25 2.85 3.78
C THR A 132 -9.86 3.26 3.29
N ILE A 133 -8.83 2.91 4.06
CA ILE A 133 -7.44 3.06 3.59
C ILE A 133 -7.18 2.23 2.33
N THR A 134 -7.89 1.10 2.16
CA THR A 134 -7.82 0.27 0.97
C THR A 134 -8.35 1.02 -0.25
N ASP A 135 -9.52 1.65 -0.13
CA ASP A 135 -10.11 2.44 -1.23
C ASP A 135 -9.18 3.59 -1.64
N ARG A 136 -8.55 4.23 -0.66
CA ARG A 136 -7.55 5.27 -0.95
C ARG A 136 -6.29 4.71 -1.59
N GLY A 137 -5.79 3.56 -1.11
CA GLY A 137 -4.61 2.89 -1.66
C GLY A 137 -4.77 2.55 -3.13
N VAL A 138 -5.91 1.95 -3.51
CA VAL A 138 -6.20 1.65 -4.92
C VAL A 138 -6.42 2.90 -5.77
N LEU A 139 -6.98 3.98 -5.20
CA LEU A 139 -7.12 5.25 -5.91
C LEU A 139 -5.75 5.83 -6.25
N ILE A 140 -4.79 5.78 -5.32
CA ILE A 140 -3.42 6.24 -5.56
C ILE A 140 -2.73 5.37 -6.62
N GLU A 141 -2.88 4.05 -6.54
CA GLU A 141 -2.33 3.12 -7.54
C GLU A 141 -2.85 3.44 -8.94
N GLN A 142 -4.17 3.63 -9.07
CA GLN A 142 -4.80 3.97 -10.35
C GLN A 142 -4.43 5.38 -10.83
N VAL A 143 -4.26 6.36 -9.93
CA VAL A 143 -3.78 7.71 -10.26
C VAL A 143 -2.37 7.67 -10.84
N LEU A 144 -1.47 6.87 -10.26
CA LEU A 144 -0.13 6.69 -10.81
C LEU A 144 -0.19 6.09 -12.20
N ALA A 145 -0.97 5.02 -12.39
CA ALA A 145 -1.13 4.39 -13.69
C ALA A 145 -1.66 5.34 -14.77
N ASP A 146 -2.63 6.20 -14.43
CA ASP A 146 -3.31 7.06 -15.41
C ASP A 146 -2.61 8.42 -15.63
N PHE A 147 -1.98 9.01 -14.60
CA PHE A 147 -1.43 10.37 -14.68
C PHE A 147 0.09 10.46 -14.57
N ALA A 148 0.75 9.39 -14.13
CA ALA A 148 2.20 9.33 -14.04
C ALA A 148 2.74 7.91 -14.33
N PRO A 149 2.40 7.29 -15.48
CA PRO A 149 2.85 5.94 -15.83
C PRO A 149 4.37 5.86 -15.99
N ASP A 150 5.01 6.99 -16.26
CA ASP A 150 6.45 7.18 -16.36
C ASP A 150 7.12 7.49 -15.01
N ALA A 151 6.38 7.48 -13.91
CA ALA A 151 6.92 7.77 -12.59
C ALA A 151 8.01 6.76 -12.23
N THR A 152 9.23 7.26 -12.03
CA THR A 152 10.36 6.49 -11.56
C THR A 152 11.10 7.26 -10.49
N LEU A 153 11.70 6.55 -9.56
CA LEU A 153 12.61 7.11 -8.57
C LEU A 153 13.98 6.43 -8.64
N ASP A 154 15.03 7.22 -8.42
CA ASP A 154 16.37 6.72 -8.15
C ASP A 154 16.95 7.26 -6.84
N THR A 155 18.13 6.76 -6.49
CA THR A 155 18.82 7.15 -5.26
C THR A 155 19.25 8.62 -5.27
N ALA A 156 19.56 9.19 -6.44
CA ALA A 156 19.93 10.60 -6.51
C ALA A 156 18.75 11.49 -6.10
N GLN A 157 17.54 11.13 -6.51
CA GLN A 157 16.31 11.85 -6.14
C GLN A 157 15.94 11.67 -4.67
N THR A 158 15.96 10.45 -4.13
CA THR A 158 15.48 10.19 -2.75
C THR A 158 16.47 10.60 -1.66
N TYR A 159 17.73 10.86 -2.02
CA TYR A 159 18.76 11.40 -1.11
C TYR A 159 19.13 12.85 -1.42
N ASP A 160 18.54 13.46 -2.44
CA ASP A 160 18.66 14.89 -2.66
C ASP A 160 18.06 15.64 -1.44
N PRO A 161 18.81 16.56 -0.81
CA PRO A 161 18.37 17.23 0.41
C PRO A 161 17.18 18.18 0.18
N VAL A 162 17.03 18.74 -1.03
CA VAL A 162 15.90 19.61 -1.40
C VAL A 162 14.64 18.77 -1.58
N ILE A 163 14.72 17.66 -2.31
CA ILE A 163 13.59 16.74 -2.51
C ILE A 163 13.17 16.13 -1.18
N SER A 164 14.13 15.66 -0.39
CA SER A 164 13.86 15.10 0.95
C SER A 164 13.16 16.11 1.86
N ARG A 165 13.61 17.38 1.85
CA ARG A 165 12.96 18.43 2.63
C ARG A 165 11.52 18.67 2.19
N ARG A 166 11.25 18.79 0.88
CA ARG A 166 9.87 18.94 0.36
C ARG A 166 8.96 17.80 0.80
N MET A 167 9.47 16.56 0.72
CA MET A 167 8.76 15.36 1.16
C MET A 167 8.43 15.44 2.66
N MET A 168 9.41 15.77 3.49
CA MET A 168 9.21 15.89 4.95
C MET A 168 8.27 17.03 5.33
N ASP A 169 8.42 18.22 4.73
CA ASP A 169 7.58 19.38 5.02
C ASP A 169 6.12 19.09 4.68
N THR A 170 5.87 18.45 3.53
CA THR A 170 4.51 18.06 3.10
C THR A 170 3.92 17.00 4.03
N GLU A 171 4.67 15.93 4.33
CA GLU A 171 4.15 14.84 5.15
C GLU A 171 4.02 15.19 6.62
N GLN A 172 4.83 16.11 7.17
CA GLN A 172 4.70 16.56 8.56
C GLN A 172 3.29 17.09 8.85
N HIS A 173 2.73 17.89 7.94
CA HIS A 173 1.37 18.42 8.08
C HIS A 173 0.28 17.36 7.92
N ARG A 174 0.53 16.33 7.10
CA ARG A 174 -0.43 15.25 6.84
C ARG A 174 -0.43 14.20 7.95
N ASN A 175 0.73 13.91 8.50
CA ASN A 175 0.95 12.86 9.49
C ASN A 175 0.20 13.10 10.80
N ARG A 176 -0.14 14.35 11.15
CA ARG A 176 -0.99 14.65 12.31
C ARG A 176 -2.40 14.06 12.22
N TYR A 177 -2.84 13.65 11.02
CA TYR A 177 -4.14 13.03 10.79
C TYR A 177 -4.07 11.52 10.57
N ARG A 178 -2.86 10.94 10.52
CA ARG A 178 -2.73 9.48 10.50
C ARG A 178 -3.04 8.91 11.88
N LEU A 179 -3.74 7.78 11.91
CA LEU A 179 -3.84 6.96 13.12
C LEU A 179 -2.46 6.38 13.44
N ALA A 180 -2.20 5.98 14.68
CA ALA A 180 -0.86 5.51 15.10
C ALA A 180 -0.31 4.39 14.19
N ASN A 181 -1.13 3.38 13.89
CA ASN A 181 -0.73 2.26 13.03
C ASN A 181 -0.51 2.67 11.56
N ASP A 182 -1.31 3.61 11.05
CA ASP A 182 -1.18 4.18 9.70
C ASP A 182 0.10 5.02 9.60
N TYR A 183 0.40 5.80 10.62
CA TYR A 183 1.63 6.58 10.72
C TYR A 183 2.88 5.69 10.68
N ASP A 184 2.94 4.63 11.49
CA ASP A 184 4.09 3.73 11.49
C ASP A 184 4.24 2.97 10.17
N ALA A 185 3.15 2.47 9.60
CA ALA A 185 3.17 1.77 8.31
C ALA A 185 3.63 2.69 7.18
N PHE A 186 3.14 3.94 7.14
CA PHE A 186 3.58 4.94 6.17
C PHE A 186 5.04 5.31 6.38
N ARG A 187 5.50 5.55 7.62
CA ARG A 187 6.89 5.91 7.93
C ARG A 187 7.87 4.82 7.49
N VAL A 188 7.55 3.56 7.79
CA VAL A 188 8.33 2.40 7.33
C VAL A 188 8.37 2.38 5.80
N SER A 189 7.22 2.51 5.15
CA SER A 189 7.12 2.48 3.69
C SER A 189 7.87 3.62 3.02
N ALA A 190 7.82 4.84 3.56
CA ALA A 190 8.57 5.99 3.10
C ALA A 190 10.09 5.77 3.19
N CYS A 191 10.55 5.14 4.28
CA CYS A 191 11.94 4.70 4.39
C CYS A 191 12.28 3.63 3.34
N LEU A 192 11.46 2.59 3.17
CA LEU A 192 11.71 1.54 2.17
C LEU A 192 11.84 2.12 0.75
N VAL A 193 10.96 3.05 0.37
CA VAL A 193 11.04 3.76 -0.92
C VAL A 193 12.32 4.58 -1.03
N GLN A 194 12.69 5.31 0.03
CA GLN A 194 13.93 6.09 0.02
C GLN A 194 15.18 5.21 -0.15
N ARG A 195 15.24 4.08 0.56
CA ARG A 195 16.39 3.15 0.58
C ARG A 195 16.50 2.34 -0.70
N GLN A 196 15.37 1.95 -1.29
CA GLN A 196 15.29 1.03 -2.43
C GLN A 196 14.40 1.59 -3.56
N PRO A 197 14.67 2.82 -4.07
CA PRO A 197 13.75 3.53 -4.96
C PRO A 197 13.50 2.82 -6.29
N ARG A 198 14.53 2.12 -6.82
CA ARG A 198 14.39 1.32 -8.05
C ARG A 198 13.53 0.07 -7.84
N ILE A 199 13.65 -0.59 -6.68
CA ILE A 199 12.79 -1.74 -6.37
C ILE A 199 11.36 -1.27 -6.12
N ALA A 200 11.18 -0.15 -5.40
CA ALA A 200 9.88 0.45 -5.16
C ALA A 200 9.18 0.86 -6.46
N THR A 201 9.92 1.49 -7.39
CA THR A 201 9.43 1.82 -8.73
C THR A 201 8.89 0.57 -9.42
N ARG A 202 9.69 -0.50 -9.50
CA ARG A 202 9.28 -1.75 -10.14
C ARG A 202 8.09 -2.42 -9.42
N PHE A 203 8.04 -2.33 -8.10
CA PHE A 203 6.99 -2.93 -7.28
C PHE A 203 5.64 -2.26 -7.53
N VAL A 204 5.61 -0.93 -7.57
CA VAL A 204 4.39 -0.16 -7.84
C VAL A 204 3.89 -0.42 -9.26
N HIS A 205 4.79 -0.54 -10.23
CA HIS A 205 4.43 -0.85 -11.63
C HIS A 205 4.10 -2.33 -11.89
N ALA A 206 4.51 -3.25 -11.00
CA ALA A 206 4.18 -4.66 -11.16
C ALA A 206 2.67 -4.89 -10.95
N PRO A 207 2.04 -5.80 -11.71
CA PRO A 207 0.64 -6.16 -11.50
C PRO A 207 0.40 -6.62 -10.06
N SER A 208 -0.62 -6.08 -9.42
CA SER A 208 -1.07 -6.47 -8.08
C SER A 208 -1.28 -7.98 -7.97
N GLY A 209 -0.82 -8.59 -6.88
CA GLY A 209 -0.96 -10.04 -6.63
C GLY A 209 -0.05 -10.96 -7.45
N SER A 210 0.66 -10.44 -8.46
CA SER A 210 1.61 -11.23 -9.28
C SER A 210 2.79 -11.75 -8.45
N ASP A 211 3.42 -12.82 -8.93
CA ASP A 211 4.62 -13.37 -8.29
C ASP A 211 5.79 -12.39 -8.35
N LEU A 212 5.89 -11.59 -9.41
CA LEU A 212 6.81 -10.47 -9.50
C LEU A 212 6.58 -9.45 -8.37
N SER A 213 5.32 -9.04 -8.13
CA SER A 213 4.99 -8.12 -7.04
C SER A 213 5.35 -8.71 -5.66
N LYS A 214 5.07 -10.00 -5.42
CA LYS A 214 5.44 -10.69 -4.16
C LYS A 214 6.96 -10.74 -3.96
N GLY A 215 7.70 -11.08 -5.02
CA GLY A 215 9.17 -11.12 -5.00
C GLY A 215 9.78 -9.75 -4.74
N LEU A 216 9.26 -8.69 -5.38
CA LEU A 216 9.69 -7.31 -5.17
C LEU A 216 9.35 -6.79 -3.76
N ALA A 217 8.19 -7.15 -3.20
CA ALA A 217 7.85 -6.84 -1.82
C ALA A 217 8.85 -7.45 -0.83
N GLN A 218 9.19 -8.74 -1.02
CA GLN A 218 10.20 -9.40 -0.20
C GLN A 218 11.57 -8.74 -0.36
N ALA A 219 11.97 -8.39 -1.59
CA ALA A 219 13.22 -7.70 -1.87
C ALA A 219 13.31 -6.32 -1.20
N LEU A 220 12.20 -5.55 -1.21
CA LEU A 220 12.10 -4.27 -0.49
C LEU A 220 12.35 -4.45 1.00
N LEU A 221 11.68 -5.42 1.64
CA LEU A 221 11.80 -5.65 3.08
C LEU A 221 13.21 -6.11 3.48
N ILE A 222 13.82 -7.00 2.70
CA ILE A 222 15.20 -7.48 2.95
C ILE A 222 16.20 -6.35 2.74
N GLY A 223 16.09 -5.63 1.61
CA GLY A 223 17.00 -4.56 1.22
C GLY A 223 16.87 -3.30 2.07
N GLY A 224 15.72 -3.10 2.72
CA GLY A 224 15.42 -1.97 3.59
C GLY A 224 15.31 -2.36 5.08
N ARG A 225 16.05 -3.39 5.52
CA ARG A 225 15.99 -3.90 6.91
C ARG A 225 16.17 -2.82 7.98
N ASP A 226 16.95 -1.78 7.68
CA ASP A 226 17.20 -0.67 8.60
C ASP A 226 15.96 0.18 8.85
N CYS A 227 15.01 0.20 7.91
CA CYS A 227 13.69 0.81 8.07
C CYS A 227 12.78 0.04 9.04
N LEU A 228 13.03 -1.25 9.22
CA LEU A 228 12.21 -2.14 10.05
C LEU A 228 12.66 -2.14 11.52
N GLY A 229 13.82 -1.54 11.83
CA GLY A 229 14.43 -1.59 13.15
C GLY A 229 15.07 -2.94 13.47
N GLN A 230 15.15 -3.30 14.76
CA GLN A 230 15.80 -4.55 15.22
C GLN A 230 14.83 -5.73 15.31
N VAL A 231 13.85 -5.79 14.42
CA VAL A 231 12.84 -6.87 14.40
C VAL A 231 13.42 -8.13 13.74
N LYS A 232 13.30 -9.27 14.41
CA LYS A 232 13.74 -10.57 13.87
C LYS A 232 12.67 -11.24 12.99
N ARG A 233 11.40 -10.92 13.24
CA ARG A 233 10.24 -11.44 12.54
C ARG A 233 9.23 -10.33 12.31
N ILE A 234 8.67 -10.28 11.11
CA ILE A 234 7.57 -9.38 10.76
C ILE A 234 6.47 -10.19 10.08
N THR A 235 5.24 -9.94 10.48
CA THR A 235 4.05 -10.47 9.82
C THR A 235 3.39 -9.34 9.07
N ILE A 236 3.26 -9.47 7.76
CA ILE A 236 2.79 -8.40 6.88
C ILE A 236 1.68 -8.94 5.99
N ASP A 237 0.60 -8.18 5.89
CA ASP A 237 -0.37 -8.35 4.81
C ASP A 237 0.20 -7.69 3.54
N PRO A 238 0.42 -8.45 2.46
CA PRO A 238 1.06 -7.94 1.25
C PRO A 238 0.24 -6.85 0.55
N THR A 239 -1.08 -6.89 0.68
CA THR A 239 -2.00 -5.90 0.10
C THR A 239 -1.83 -4.55 0.80
N PHE A 240 -1.81 -4.54 2.13
CA PHE A 240 -1.57 -3.33 2.89
C PHE A 240 -0.16 -2.77 2.67
N LEU A 241 0.87 -3.63 2.64
CA LEU A 241 2.23 -3.21 2.29
C LEU A 241 2.25 -2.49 0.94
N ARG A 242 1.54 -3.04 -0.06
CA ARG A 242 1.42 -2.40 -1.37
C ARG A 242 0.83 -1.00 -1.27
N PHE A 243 -0.30 -0.83 -0.58
CA PHE A 243 -0.93 0.49 -0.47
C PHE A 243 -0.02 1.53 0.18
N TYR A 244 0.67 1.19 1.26
CA TYR A 244 1.57 2.12 1.93
C TYR A 244 2.84 2.42 1.12
N VAL A 245 3.41 1.42 0.44
CA VAL A 245 4.58 1.63 -0.44
C VAL A 245 4.17 2.45 -1.66
N THR A 246 3.01 2.20 -2.26
CA THR A 246 2.48 2.97 -3.38
C THR A 246 2.17 4.41 -2.96
N GLU A 247 1.59 4.64 -1.77
CA GLU A 247 1.41 5.99 -1.23
C GLU A 247 2.76 6.68 -1.00
N ALA A 248 3.71 6.03 -0.34
CA ALA A 248 5.04 6.59 -0.11
C ALA A 248 5.75 6.93 -1.44
N PHE A 249 5.66 6.04 -2.43
CA PHE A 249 6.21 6.24 -3.76
C PHE A 249 5.57 7.45 -4.45
N TYR A 250 4.25 7.54 -4.43
CA TYR A 250 3.51 8.71 -4.94
C TYR A 250 4.04 10.01 -4.34
N ARG A 251 4.21 10.05 -3.02
CA ARG A 251 4.68 11.25 -2.31
C ARG A 251 6.12 11.63 -2.65
N TRP A 252 7.01 10.66 -2.77
CA TRP A 252 8.37 10.90 -3.25
C TRP A 252 8.39 11.40 -4.69
N VAL A 253 7.53 10.89 -5.58
CA VAL A 253 7.43 11.35 -6.97
C VAL A 253 6.93 12.80 -7.05
N VAL A 254 5.90 13.15 -6.27
CA VAL A 254 5.40 14.53 -6.14
C VAL A 254 6.53 15.47 -5.70
N ALA A 255 7.25 15.11 -4.63
CA ALA A 255 8.38 15.91 -4.13
C ALA A 255 9.52 16.05 -5.15
N ALA A 256 9.85 14.96 -5.84
CA ALA A 256 10.92 14.91 -6.85
C ALA A 256 10.58 15.75 -8.09
N ARG A 257 9.32 15.73 -8.54
CA ARG A 257 8.83 16.58 -9.63
C ARG A 257 8.64 18.04 -9.19
N GLY A 258 8.58 18.31 -7.89
CA GLY A 258 8.39 19.66 -7.35
C GLY A 258 7.00 20.23 -7.68
N VAL A 259 5.99 19.37 -7.72
CA VAL A 259 4.59 19.74 -8.01
C VAL A 259 3.72 19.51 -6.77
N ASP A 260 2.54 20.12 -6.72
CA ASP A 260 1.59 19.89 -5.61
C ASP A 260 0.82 18.57 -5.74
N THR A 261 0.62 18.11 -6.98
CA THR A 261 -0.16 16.91 -7.30
C THR A 261 0.23 16.34 -8.66
N LEU A 262 0.10 15.02 -8.84
CA LEU A 262 0.24 14.37 -10.15
C LEU A 262 -1.06 14.41 -10.96
N ILE A 263 -2.18 14.80 -10.36
CA ILE A 263 -3.48 14.87 -11.03
C ILE A 263 -3.59 16.24 -11.72
N PRO A 264 -3.80 16.32 -13.05
CA PRO A 264 -3.90 17.60 -13.78
C PRO A 264 -5.15 18.39 -13.38
N SER A 265 -5.14 19.71 -13.62
CA SER A 265 -6.22 20.63 -13.19
C SER A 265 -7.55 20.40 -13.92
N GLY A 266 -7.49 19.81 -15.11
CA GLY A 266 -8.56 19.97 -16.10
C GLY A 266 -8.47 21.32 -16.78
#